data_AF-A0A9D2RW78-F1
#
_entry.id   AF-A0A9D2RW78-F1
#
_cell.length_a   1.000
_cell.length_b   1.000
_cell.length_c   1.000
_cell.angle_alpha   90.00
_cell.angle_beta   90.00
_cell.angle_gamma   90.00
#
_symmetry.space_group_name_H-M   'P 1'
#
loop_
_entity.id
_entity.type
_entity.pdbx_description
1 polymer ?
#
loop_
_entity_poly.entity_id
_entity_poly.type
_entity_poly.pdbx_seq_one_letter_code
_entity_poly.pdbx_strand_id
1 'polypeptide(L)'
;MEKIYEFEAVIEPAAERGGAYVKFPYDIREEFGKGRVKVHASFDGVPYEGSIVNMGIKNGDGSVCYIIGIRKDIRKKIGKQPGDTVTVKIQERS
;
A
#
# COMPACT_ATOMS: atom_id res chain seq x y z
N MET A 1 12.70 -16.45 -7.46
CA MET A 1 12.80 -15.46 -6.38
C MET A 1 11.74 -14.41 -6.66
N GLU A 2 10.77 -14.26 -5.76
CA GLU A 2 9.78 -13.19 -5.90
C GLU A 2 10.44 -11.85 -5.54
N LYS A 3 10.10 -10.78 -6.28
CA LYS A 3 10.63 -9.44 -5.99
C LYS A 3 10.04 -8.94 -4.68
N ILE A 4 10.90 -8.35 -3.85
CA ILE A 4 10.50 -7.64 -2.63
C ILE A 4 10.71 -6.15 -2.87
N TYR A 5 9.65 -5.37 -2.68
CA TYR A 5 9.67 -3.91 -2.77
C TYR A 5 9.68 -3.35 -1.35
N GLU A 6 10.67 -2.54 -1.01
CA GLU A 6 10.78 -1.86 0.28
C GLU A 6 10.89 -0.36 0.06
N PHE A 7 9.99 0.39 0.67
CA PHE A 7 9.91 1.84 0.52
C PHE A 7 9.22 2.47 1.73
N GLU A 8 9.45 3.77 1.91
CA GLU A 8 8.72 4.57 2.89
C GLU A 8 7.54 5.27 2.21
N ALA A 9 6.41 5.30 2.89
CA ALA A 9 5.22 5.99 2.40
C ALA A 9 4.47 6.68 3.53
N VAL A 10 3.82 7.78 3.21
CA VAL A 10 2.94 8.49 4.14
C VAL A 10 1.59 7.78 4.20
N ILE A 11 1.08 7.56 5.41
CA ILE A 11 -0.26 7.03 5.65
C ILE A 11 -1.27 8.12 5.29
N GLU A 12 -2.10 7.85 4.29
CA GLU A 12 -3.15 8.75 3.83
C GLU A 12 -4.50 8.30 4.41
N PRO A 13 -5.37 9.24 4.82
CA PRO A 13 -6.72 8.89 5.23
C PRO A 13 -7.54 8.48 4.01
N ALA A 14 -8.27 7.36 4.11
CA ALA A 14 -9.29 7.04 3.12
C ALA A 14 -10.52 7.92 3.37
N ALA A 15 -11.22 8.33 2.30
CA ALA A 15 -12.49 9.04 2.41
C ALA A 15 -13.58 8.20 3.13
N GLU A 16 -13.41 6.87 3.15
CA GLU A 16 -14.27 5.95 3.90
C GLU A 16 -13.99 5.98 5.41
N ARG A 17 -15.06 5.77 6.21
CA ARG A 17 -15.13 5.87 7.69
C ARG A 17 -13.93 5.26 8.43
N GLY A 18 -12.85 6.04 8.55
CA GLY A 18 -11.65 5.67 9.31
C GLY A 18 -10.71 4.69 8.61
N GLY A 19 -10.85 4.49 7.29
CA GLY A 19 -9.86 3.78 6.50
C GLY A 19 -8.56 4.56 6.36
N ALA A 20 -7.48 3.87 6.03
CA ALA A 20 -6.24 4.51 5.63
C ALA A 20 -5.53 3.64 4.59
N TYR A 21 -4.67 4.25 3.82
CA TYR A 21 -3.89 3.59 2.78
C TYR A 21 -2.53 4.24 2.66
N VAL A 22 -1.63 3.59 1.93
CA VAL A 22 -0.38 4.17 1.48
C VAL A 22 -0.29 4.05 -0.03
N LYS A 23 0.41 4.98 -0.67
CA LYS A 23 0.64 4.98 -2.11
C LYS A 23 1.77 4.01 -2.43
N PHE A 24 1.56 3.14 -3.40
CA PHE A 24 2.58 2.26 -3.95
C PHE A 24 3.28 2.99 -5.11
N PRO A 25 4.61 3.20 -5.05
CA PRO A 25 5.31 4.08 -5.98
C PRO A 25 5.56 3.47 -7.37
N TYR A 26 5.23 2.19 -7.59
CA TYR A 26 5.44 1.50 -8.86
C TYR A 26 4.12 1.20 -9.58
N ASP A 27 4.16 1.11 -10.90
CA ASP A 27 3.02 0.69 -11.70
C ASP A 27 2.87 -0.84 -11.65
N ILE A 28 1.79 -1.34 -11.03
CA ILE A 28 1.56 -2.79 -10.93
C ILE A 28 1.16 -3.45 -12.25
N ARG A 29 0.69 -2.68 -13.24
CA ARG A 29 0.45 -3.23 -14.59
C ARG A 29 1.75 -3.47 -15.31
N GLU A 30 2.74 -2.59 -15.14
CA GLU A 30 4.07 -2.81 -15.68
C GLU A 30 4.82 -3.91 -14.92
N GLU A 31 4.76 -3.92 -13.59
CA GLU A 31 5.50 -4.90 -12.78
C GLU A 31 4.86 -6.30 -12.78
N PHE A 32 3.53 -6.41 -12.77
CA PHE A 32 2.81 -7.68 -12.58
C PHE A 32 1.83 -8.03 -13.70
N GLY A 33 1.58 -7.12 -14.67
CA GLY A 33 0.62 -7.35 -15.76
C GLY A 33 -0.85 -7.41 -15.30
N LYS A 34 -1.15 -6.99 -14.06
CA LYS A 34 -2.48 -7.14 -13.44
C LYS A 34 -3.01 -5.80 -12.95
N GLY A 35 -4.33 -5.61 -13.02
CA GLY A 35 -5.00 -4.42 -12.46
C GLY A 35 -5.18 -4.46 -10.93
N ARG A 36 -5.05 -5.64 -10.33
CA ARG A 36 -5.10 -5.88 -8.88
C ARG A 36 -4.14 -7.01 -8.56
N VAL A 37 -3.30 -6.82 -7.54
CA VAL A 37 -2.27 -7.78 -7.14
C VAL A 37 -2.48 -8.14 -5.69
N LYS A 38 -2.57 -9.44 -5.37
CA LYS A 38 -2.55 -9.92 -3.98
C LYS A 38 -1.11 -9.88 -3.49
N VAL A 39 -0.89 -9.40 -2.28
CA VAL A 39 0.46 -9.21 -1.76
C VAL A 39 0.56 -9.64 -0.30
N HIS A 40 1.73 -10.14 0.06
CA HIS A 40 2.23 -10.15 1.43
C HIS A 40 2.92 -8.81 1.67
N ALA A 41 2.31 -7.98 2.50
CA ALA A 41 2.87 -6.71 2.89
C ALA A 41 3.34 -6.75 4.36
N SER A 42 4.19 -5.81 4.74
CA SER A 42 4.46 -5.51 6.13
C SER A 42 4.55 -3.99 6.32
N PHE A 43 4.05 -3.52 7.45
CA PHE A 43 4.07 -2.11 7.86
C PHE A 43 4.88 -2.03 9.15
N ASP A 44 6.06 -1.39 9.11
CA ASP A 44 7.05 -1.39 10.20
C ASP A 44 7.30 -2.79 10.80
N GLY A 45 7.38 -3.80 9.94
CA GLY A 45 7.57 -5.21 10.33
C GLY A 45 6.32 -5.94 10.82
N VAL A 46 5.16 -5.28 10.93
CA VAL A 46 3.89 -5.95 11.20
C VAL A 46 3.34 -6.55 9.89
N PRO A 47 3.19 -7.88 9.79
CA PRO A 47 2.72 -8.52 8.57
C PRO A 47 1.26 -8.21 8.29
N TYR A 48 0.94 -8.10 7.00
CA TYR A 48 -0.38 -7.82 6.47
C TYR A 48 -0.59 -8.58 5.16
N GLU A 49 -1.74 -9.21 5.01
CA GLU A 49 -2.16 -9.76 3.72
C GLU A 49 -3.20 -8.84 3.10
N GLY A 50 -2.91 -8.37 1.90
CA GLY A 50 -3.72 -7.35 1.25
C GLY A 50 -3.75 -7.47 -0.26
N SER A 51 -4.28 -6.42 -0.88
CA SER A 51 -4.17 -6.25 -2.32
C SER A 51 -3.77 -4.83 -2.64
N ILE A 52 -2.89 -4.67 -3.62
CA ILE A 52 -2.67 -3.40 -4.29
C ILE A 52 -3.79 -3.22 -5.30
N VAL A 53 -4.47 -2.08 -5.21
CA VAL A 53 -5.62 -1.73 -6.04
C VAL A 53 -5.45 -0.33 -6.62
N ASN A 54 -6.06 -0.11 -7.78
CA ASN A 54 -6.30 1.23 -8.32
C ASN A 54 -7.73 1.63 -7.97
N MET A 55 -7.89 2.69 -7.17
CA MET A 55 -9.20 3.25 -6.78
C MET A 55 -9.66 4.40 -7.69
N GLY A 56 -9.11 4.51 -8.89
CA GLY A 56 -9.32 5.65 -9.79
C GLY A 56 -8.53 6.90 -9.38
N ILE A 57 -7.61 6.76 -8.42
CA ILE A 57 -6.73 7.84 -7.97
C ILE A 57 -5.65 8.02 -9.04
N LYS A 58 -5.43 9.28 -9.45
CA LYS A 58 -4.34 9.66 -10.34
C LYS A 58 -3.33 10.50 -9.58
N ASN A 59 -2.06 10.32 -9.91
CA ASN A 59 -1.00 11.22 -9.46
C ASN A 59 -1.12 12.57 -10.20
N GLY A 60 -0.41 13.59 -9.72
CA GLY A 60 -0.46 14.95 -10.30
C GLY A 60 0.02 15.03 -11.76
N ASP A 61 0.80 14.05 -12.19
CA ASP A 61 1.29 13.87 -13.58
C ASP A 61 0.29 13.10 -14.47
N GLY A 62 -0.86 12.67 -13.94
CA GLY A 62 -1.87 11.91 -14.65
C GLY A 62 -1.65 10.39 -14.67
N SER A 63 -0.54 9.90 -14.10
CA SER A 63 -0.29 8.47 -13.94
C SER A 63 -1.24 7.83 -12.94
N VAL A 64 -1.42 6.51 -13.02
CA VAL A 64 -2.28 5.77 -12.09
C VAL A 64 -1.62 5.70 -10.72
N CYS A 65 -2.36 6.08 -9.67
CA CYS A 65 -1.91 5.95 -8.30
C CYS A 65 -2.44 4.63 -7.72
N TYR A 66 -1.52 3.69 -7.53
CA TYR A 66 -1.81 2.43 -6.85
C TYR A 66 -1.72 2.59 -5.36
N ILE A 67 -2.61 1.93 -4.62
CA ILE A 67 -2.66 2.03 -3.17
C ILE A 67 -2.80 0.67 -2.52
N ILE A 68 -2.31 0.57 -1.29
CA ILE A 68 -2.57 -0.57 -0.39
C ILE A 68 -3.17 -0.05 0.91
N GLY A 69 -4.30 -0.63 1.31
CA GLY A 69 -4.98 -0.27 2.55
C GLY A 69 -4.19 -0.72 3.78
N ILE A 70 -4.15 0.12 4.81
CA ILE A 70 -3.61 -0.22 6.12
C ILE A 70 -4.75 -0.34 7.13
N ARG A 71 -4.87 -1.52 7.74
CA ARG A 71 -5.95 -1.78 8.70
C ARG A 71 -5.76 -0.95 9.98
N LYS A 72 -6.88 -0.66 10.66
CA LYS A 72 -6.90 0.15 11.89
C LYS A 72 -6.15 -0.52 13.05
N ASP A 73 -6.22 -1.83 13.16
CA ASP A 73 -5.49 -2.63 14.16
C ASP A 73 -3.97 -2.59 13.92
N ILE A 74 -3.52 -2.66 12.68
CA ILE A 74 -2.09 -2.51 12.32
C ILE A 74 -1.60 -1.13 12.70
N ARG A 75 -2.31 -0.06 12.29
CA ARG A 75 -1.98 1.33 12.67
C ARG A 75 -1.85 1.50 14.18
N LYS A 76 -2.80 0.96 14.95
CA LYS A 76 -2.75 0.95 16.42
C LYS A 76 -1.53 0.19 16.95
N LYS A 77 -1.17 -0.94 16.34
CA LYS A 77 -0.03 -1.77 16.76
C LYS A 77 1.31 -1.09 16.52
N ILE A 78 1.47 -0.38 15.41
CA ILE A 78 2.68 0.37 15.07
C ILE A 78 2.69 1.79 15.67
N GLY A 79 1.59 2.21 16.29
CA GLY A 79 1.46 3.55 16.89
C GLY A 79 1.43 4.69 15.87
N LYS A 80 1.02 4.43 14.61
CA LYS A 80 0.99 5.42 13.53
C LYS A 80 -0.42 5.77 13.08
N GLN A 81 -0.59 7.00 12.63
CA GLN A 81 -1.85 7.58 12.17
C GLN A 81 -1.70 8.22 10.77
N PRO A 82 -2.81 8.60 10.10
CA PRO A 82 -2.71 9.35 8.85
C PRO A 82 -1.86 10.62 9.03
N GLY A 83 -0.92 10.84 8.13
CA GLY A 83 0.12 11.88 8.20
C GLY A 83 1.51 11.35 8.58
N ASP A 84 1.60 10.18 9.23
CA ASP A 84 2.88 9.58 9.59
C ASP A 84 3.49 8.77 8.45
N THR A 85 4.82 8.70 8.42
CA THR A 85 5.57 7.83 7.51
C THR A 85 5.65 6.41 8.05
N VAL A 86 5.40 5.41 7.21
CA VAL A 86 5.51 3.98 7.53
C VAL A 86 6.48 3.30 6.57
N THR A 87 7.32 2.40 7.07
CA THR A 87 8.16 1.54 6.23
C THR A 87 7.30 0.38 5.73
N VAL A 88 7.18 0.26 4.41
CA VAL A 88 6.36 -0.76 3.76
C VAL A 88 7.26 -1.75 3.04
N LYS A 89 7.06 -3.04 3.30
CA LYS A 89 7.63 -4.11 2.45
C LYS A 89 6.50 -4.84 1.76
N ILE A 90 6.65 -5.13 0.48
CA ILE A 90 5.65 -5.80 -0.35
C ILE A 90 6.28 -6.92 -1.15
N GLN A 91 5.60 -8.05 -1.20
CA GLN A 91 5.92 -9.19 -2.04
C GLN A 91 4.62 -9.69 -2.70
N GLU A 92 4.67 -10.04 -3.99
CA GLU A 92 3.51 -10.65 -4.66
C GLU A 92 3.15 -11.98 -3.98
N ARG A 93 1.86 -12.21 -3.77
CA ARG A 93 1.32 -13.48 -3.31
C ARG A 93 0.82 -14.25 -4.53
N SER A 94 1.56 -15.29 -4.91
CA SER A 94 1.25 -16.21 -6.01
C SER A 94 0.14 -17.21 -5.68
#